data_AF-A0A951B9T1-F1
#
_entry.id   AF-A0A951B9T1-F1
#
_cell.length_a   1.000
_cell.length_b   1.000
_cell.length_c   1.000
_cell.angle_alpha   90.00
_cell.angle_beta   90.00
_cell.angle_gamma   90.00
#
_symmetry.space_group_name_H-M   'P 1'
#
loop_
_entity.id
_entity.type
_entity.pdbx_description
1 polymer ?
#
loop_
_entity_poly.entity_id
_entity_poly.type
_entity_poly.pdbx_seq_one_letter_code
_entity_poly.pdbx_strand_id
1 'polypeptide(L)'
;MFAFAGLCFLAGILPGFIIDGLGPATQQLVGEPMPIQAGTQWLSIVPVAASRSSYNGLLVFVFIAVSALFAARFIHRFGSHALRRGPPWDCGFPDPSPATQYTASSFAQPIRRVFGPAAFRARERLDMPPPGDMRPARLSIELTDRAWHGIYAPVTHAVETTALKLNRFQFLTIRQYLSVVFVALVGLLVVVAIWQ
;
A
#
# COMPACT_ATOMS: atom_id res chain seq x y z
N MET A 1 -6.71 22.11 10.09
CA MET A 1 -5.71 21.25 10.78
C MET A 1 -6.09 20.93 12.22
N PHE A 2 -6.44 21.91 13.06
CA PHE A 2 -6.81 21.66 14.46
C PHE A 2 -8.01 20.73 14.67
N ALA A 3 -8.98 20.70 13.75
CA ALA A 3 -10.11 19.78 13.82
C ALA A 3 -9.68 18.31 13.85
N PHE A 4 -8.78 17.89 12.94
CA PHE A 4 -8.27 16.52 12.92
C PHE A 4 -7.42 16.20 14.16
N ALA A 5 -6.62 17.16 14.63
CA ALA A 5 -5.87 16.99 15.88
C ALA A 5 -6.81 16.79 17.08
N GLY A 6 -7.89 17.56 17.16
CA GLY A 6 -8.93 17.40 18.18
C GLY A 6 -9.62 16.04 18.10
N LEU A 7 -9.94 15.56 16.90
CA LEU A 7 -10.50 14.22 16.69
C LEU A 7 -9.54 13.12 17.14
N CYS A 8 -8.24 13.21 16.81
CA CYS A 8 -7.23 12.25 17.28
C CYS A 8 -7.11 12.26 18.81
N PHE A 9 -7.15 13.45 19.41
CA PHE A 9 -7.10 13.61 20.86
C PHE A 9 -8.31 12.97 21.54
N LEU A 10 -9.53 13.25 21.05
CA LEU A 10 -10.76 12.67 21.57
C LEU A 10 -10.77 11.15 21.39
N ALA A 11 -10.35 10.65 20.23
CA ALA A 11 -10.25 9.21 19.98
C ALA A 11 -9.26 8.51 20.92
N GLY A 12 -8.16 9.17 21.29
CA GLY A 12 -7.17 8.63 22.23
C GLY A 12 -7.65 8.60 23.68
N ILE A 13 -8.42 9.60 24.13
CA ILE A 13 -8.95 9.68 25.51
C ILE A 13 -10.20 8.82 25.67
N LEU A 14 -11.04 8.75 24.64
CA LEU A 14 -12.33 8.07 24.62
C LEU A 14 -12.33 6.89 23.63
N PRO A 15 -11.40 5.92 23.75
CA PRO A 15 -11.25 4.86 22.75
C PRO A 15 -12.46 3.93 22.70
N GLY A 16 -13.16 3.73 23.82
CA GLY A 16 -14.32 2.83 23.89
C GLY A 16 -15.45 3.23 22.94
N PHE A 17 -15.77 4.52 22.86
CA PHE A 17 -16.81 5.03 21.96
C PHE A 17 -16.45 4.84 20.47
N ILE A 18 -15.17 4.98 20.14
CA ILE A 18 -14.69 4.77 18.77
C ILE A 18 -14.74 3.28 18.42
N ILE A 19 -14.32 2.41 19.34
CA ILE A 19 -14.36 0.96 19.18
C ILE A 19 -15.80 0.47 18.98
N ASP A 20 -16.73 0.93 19.81
CA ASP A 20 -18.14 0.55 19.72
C ASP A 20 -18.78 1.07 18.42
N GLY A 21 -18.40 2.28 17.99
CA GLY A 21 -18.83 2.84 16.70
C GLY A 21 -18.34 2.04 15.49
N LEU A 22 -17.23 1.31 15.62
CA LEU A 22 -16.71 0.42 14.56
C LEU A 22 -17.38 -0.96 14.55
N GLY A 23 -18.18 -1.30 15.56
CA GLY A 23 -18.86 -2.60 15.69
C GLY A 23 -19.61 -3.07 14.42
N PRO A 24 -20.38 -2.22 13.72
CA PRO A 24 -21.06 -2.62 12.49
C PRO A 24 -20.11 -3.02 11.36
N ALA A 25 -18.94 -2.37 11.27
CA ALA A 25 -17.94 -2.70 10.26
C ALA A 25 -17.27 -4.03 10.55
N THR A 26 -16.92 -4.29 11.82
CA THR A 26 -16.34 -5.58 12.23
C THR A 26 -17.34 -6.72 12.05
N GLN A 27 -18.62 -6.47 12.32
CA GLN A 27 -19.69 -7.45 12.07
C GLN A 27 -19.78 -7.86 10.60
N GLN A 28 -19.66 -6.91 9.66
CA GLN A 28 -19.74 -7.19 8.23
C GLN A 28 -18.50 -7.93 7.70
N LEU A 29 -17.32 -7.61 8.24
CA LEU A 29 -16.04 -8.13 7.74
C LEU A 29 -15.63 -9.46 8.40
N VAL A 30 -15.93 -9.63 9.69
CA VAL A 30 -15.43 -10.74 10.52
C VAL A 30 -16.57 -11.61 11.07
N GLY A 31 -17.81 -11.13 11.03
CA GLY A 31 -19.00 -11.88 11.49
C GLY A 31 -19.32 -11.71 12.98
N GLU A 32 -18.46 -11.04 13.75
CA GLU A 32 -18.73 -10.70 15.16
C GLU A 32 -18.25 -9.29 15.51
N PRO A 33 -18.95 -8.57 16.42
CA PRO A 33 -18.49 -7.30 16.95
C PRO A 33 -17.60 -7.50 18.17
N MET A 34 -16.75 -6.51 18.46
CA MET A 34 -16.07 -6.48 19.76
C MET A 34 -17.09 -6.26 20.90
N PRO A 35 -16.82 -6.77 22.12
CA PRO A 35 -17.64 -6.47 23.29
C PRO A 35 -17.71 -4.96 23.52
N ILE A 36 -18.87 -4.48 23.99
CA ILE A 36 -19.11 -3.05 24.26
C ILE A 36 -18.08 -2.52 25.26
N GLN A 37 -17.34 -1.49 24.86
CA GLN A 37 -16.26 -0.89 25.63
C GLN A 37 -16.68 0.40 26.34
N ALA A 38 -17.65 1.17 25.84
CA ALA A 38 -18.03 2.44 26.44
C ALA A 38 -18.69 2.30 27.83
N GLY A 39 -19.28 1.14 28.13
CA GLY A 39 -19.93 0.85 29.42
C GLY A 39 -18.96 0.41 30.53
N THR A 40 -17.68 0.28 30.24
CA THR A 40 -16.68 -0.16 31.22
C THR A 40 -16.39 0.96 32.20
N GLN A 41 -16.13 0.58 33.46
CA GLN A 41 -15.80 1.55 34.49
C GLN A 41 -14.48 2.27 34.14
N TRP A 42 -14.40 3.56 34.46
CA TRP A 42 -13.20 4.40 34.29
C TRP A 42 -12.72 4.61 32.84
N LEU A 43 -13.56 4.49 31.82
CA LEU A 43 -13.15 4.66 30.41
C LEU A 43 -12.00 3.71 30.00
N SER A 44 -11.99 2.52 30.58
CA SER A 44 -10.97 1.51 30.33
C SER A 44 -11.35 0.58 29.17
N ILE A 45 -10.37 0.04 28.48
CA ILE A 45 -10.60 -0.99 27.47
C ILE A 45 -10.41 -2.35 28.14
N VAL A 46 -11.41 -3.22 28.04
CA VAL A 46 -11.34 -4.60 28.51
C VAL A 46 -10.47 -5.39 27.54
N PRO A 47 -9.46 -6.12 28.03
CA PRO A 47 -8.57 -6.87 27.16
C PRO A 47 -9.30 -8.04 26.51
N VAL A 48 -9.03 -8.25 25.22
CA VAL A 48 -9.60 -9.37 24.43
C VAL A 48 -9.07 -10.73 24.90
N ALA A 49 -7.95 -10.77 25.62
CA ALA A 49 -7.37 -11.98 26.21
C ALA A 49 -6.63 -11.63 27.51
N ALA A 50 -6.56 -12.57 28.46
CA ALA A 50 -5.91 -12.37 29.76
C ALA A 50 -4.41 -11.98 29.67
N SER A 51 -3.77 -12.24 28.53
CA SER A 51 -2.38 -11.86 28.24
C SER A 51 -2.23 -10.41 27.77
N ARG A 52 -3.32 -9.66 27.59
CA ARG A 52 -3.27 -8.25 27.14
C ARG A 52 -3.56 -7.30 28.30
N SER A 53 -2.82 -6.20 28.36
CA SER A 53 -3.01 -5.16 29.36
C SER A 53 -4.27 -4.36 29.09
N SER A 54 -5.03 -4.07 30.15
CA SER A 54 -6.10 -3.06 30.12
C SER A 54 -5.49 -1.68 29.84
N TYR A 55 -6.16 -0.89 29.00
CA TYR A 55 -5.72 0.48 28.66
C TYR A 55 -6.74 1.49 29.16
N ASN A 56 -6.29 2.58 29.80
CA ASN A 56 -7.14 3.69 30.21
C ASN A 56 -6.62 4.98 29.57
N GLY A 57 -7.32 5.46 28.53
CA GLY A 57 -6.89 6.62 27.74
C GLY A 57 -6.79 7.89 28.57
N LEU A 58 -7.73 8.11 29.50
CA LEU A 58 -7.73 9.27 30.39
C LEU A 58 -6.53 9.24 31.34
N LEU A 59 -6.23 8.09 31.96
CA LEU A 59 -5.09 7.95 32.87
C LEU A 59 -3.78 8.18 32.13
N VAL A 60 -3.61 7.58 30.94
CA VAL A 60 -2.43 7.79 30.10
C VAL A 60 -2.28 9.26 29.71
N PHE A 61 -3.39 9.93 29.34
CA PHE A 61 -3.36 11.36 29.07
C PHE A 61 -2.93 12.19 30.28
N VAL A 62 -3.50 11.94 31.46
CA VAL A 62 -3.12 12.64 32.71
C VAL A 62 -1.65 12.41 33.01
N PHE A 63 -1.16 11.17 32.91
CA PHE A 63 0.25 10.85 33.13
C PHE A 63 1.16 11.60 32.16
N ILE A 64 0.85 11.61 30.86
CA ILE A 64 1.62 12.34 29.84
C ILE A 64 1.59 13.84 30.13
N ALA A 65 0.42 14.41 30.41
CA ALA A 65 0.25 15.83 30.68
C ALA A 65 1.04 16.27 31.92
N VAL A 66 0.95 15.52 33.02
CA VAL A 66 1.69 15.78 34.25
C VAL A 66 3.19 15.64 34.02
N SER A 67 3.63 14.56 33.36
CA SER A 67 5.05 14.31 33.08
C SER A 67 5.64 15.38 32.16
N ALA A 68 4.92 15.76 31.10
CA ALA A 68 5.34 16.80 30.17
C ALA A 68 5.38 18.17 30.85
N LEU A 69 4.38 18.51 31.67
CA LEU A 69 4.37 19.77 32.42
C LEU A 69 5.51 19.82 33.43
N PHE A 70 5.74 18.73 34.16
CA PHE A 70 6.85 18.60 35.10
C PHE A 70 8.19 18.75 34.38
N ALA A 71 8.41 18.01 33.29
CA ALA A 71 9.62 18.10 32.49
C ALA A 71 9.83 19.51 31.92
N ALA A 72 8.79 20.14 31.38
CA ALA A 72 8.86 21.51 30.88
C ALA A 72 9.22 22.49 32.00
N ARG A 73 8.54 22.42 33.15
CA ARG A 73 8.83 23.26 34.32
C ARG A 73 10.27 23.05 34.81
N PHE A 74 10.73 21.80 34.89
CA PHE A 74 12.07 21.46 35.31
C PHE A 74 13.12 22.01 34.35
N ILE A 75 12.97 21.76 33.05
CA ILE A 75 13.87 22.25 32.00
C ILE A 75 13.88 23.78 31.96
N HIS A 76 12.73 24.45 32.05
CA HIS A 76 12.68 25.91 32.06
C HIS A 76 13.21 26.53 33.37
N ARG A 77 13.17 25.81 34.49
CA ARG A 77 13.63 26.32 35.79
C ARG A 77 15.13 26.10 36.02
N PHE A 78 15.69 25.00 35.53
CA PHE A 78 17.06 24.56 35.79
C PHE A 78 17.93 24.47 34.51
N GLY A 79 17.33 24.50 33.33
CA GLY A 79 18.05 24.48 32.06
C GLY A 79 18.68 25.83 31.73
N SER A 80 19.72 25.79 30.89
CA SER A 80 20.34 27.01 30.38
C SER A 80 19.41 27.70 29.37
N HIS A 81 19.24 29.02 29.52
CA HIS A 81 18.55 29.84 28.52
C HIS A 81 19.44 30.16 27.30
N ALA A 82 20.70 29.68 27.28
CA ALA A 82 21.61 29.91 26.17
C ALA A 82 21.13 29.16 24.92
N LEU A 83 20.70 29.90 23.90
CA LEU A 83 20.37 29.35 22.60
C LEU A 83 21.64 29.27 21.74
N ARG A 84 22.13 28.07 21.45
CA ARG A 84 23.17 27.85 20.43
C ARG A 84 22.51 27.69 19.08
N ARG A 85 22.67 28.68 18.19
CA ARG A 85 22.34 28.52 16.77
C ARG A 85 23.53 27.86 16.06
N GLY A 86 23.26 26.80 15.33
CA GLY A 86 24.22 26.12 14.48
C GLY A 86 23.58 25.82 13.13
N PRO A 87 24.37 25.36 12.14
CA PRO A 87 23.80 24.82 10.92
C PRO A 87 22.85 23.66 11.28
N PRO A 88 21.77 23.45 10.50
CA PRO A 88 20.94 22.28 10.66
C PRO A 88 21.78 21.01 10.51
N TRP A 89 21.36 19.93 11.17
CA TRP A 89 22.01 18.63 11.02
C TRP A 89 21.87 18.15 9.56
N ASP A 90 22.96 18.19 8.80
CA ASP A 90 22.96 17.90 7.37
C ASP A 90 23.36 16.45 7.05
N CYS A 91 23.06 15.51 7.95
CA CYS A 91 23.38 14.07 7.80
C CYS A 91 24.85 13.76 7.46
N GLY A 92 25.78 14.69 7.72
CA GLY A 92 27.21 14.58 7.41
C GLY A 92 27.64 15.19 6.07
N PHE A 93 26.75 15.83 5.31
CA PHE A 93 27.05 16.46 4.01
C PHE A 93 26.74 17.95 4.03
N PRO A 94 27.71 18.83 4.36
CA PRO A 94 27.44 20.26 4.58
C PRO A 94 27.12 21.08 3.31
N ASP A 95 27.24 20.49 2.12
CA ASP A 95 26.94 21.15 0.84
C ASP A 95 25.72 20.48 0.18
N PRO A 96 24.56 21.16 0.13
CA PRO A 96 23.33 20.57 -0.38
C PRO A 96 23.42 20.38 -1.91
N SER A 97 23.60 19.14 -2.34
CA SER A 97 23.61 18.78 -3.76
C SER A 97 22.46 17.82 -4.09
N PRO A 98 21.92 17.82 -5.32
CA PRO A 98 20.95 16.81 -5.75
C PRO A 98 21.47 15.37 -5.63
N ALA A 99 22.79 15.17 -5.68
CA ALA A 99 23.43 13.86 -5.51
C ALA A 99 23.35 13.33 -4.07
N THR A 100 23.23 14.23 -3.09
CA THR A 100 23.07 13.90 -1.67
C THR A 100 21.61 13.76 -1.23
N GLN A 101 20.65 14.07 -2.11
CA GLN A 101 19.23 14.00 -1.80
C GLN A 101 18.64 12.61 -2.07
N TYR A 102 17.61 12.26 -1.31
CA TYR A 102 16.81 11.08 -1.60
C TYR A 102 16.16 11.19 -2.98
N THR A 103 16.29 10.12 -3.75
CA THR A 103 15.72 10.01 -5.08
C THR A 103 14.31 9.43 -5.03
N ALA A 104 13.58 9.47 -6.15
CA ALA A 104 12.27 8.85 -6.27
C ALA A 104 12.25 7.36 -5.86
N SER A 105 13.34 6.62 -6.11
CA SER A 105 13.45 5.21 -5.71
C SER A 105 13.49 5.01 -4.20
N SER A 106 14.04 5.99 -3.47
CA SER A 106 14.09 6.03 -2.00
C SER A 106 12.70 6.29 -1.41
N PHE A 107 11.98 7.29 -1.95
CA PHE A 107 10.62 7.60 -1.52
C PHE A 107 9.62 6.48 -1.87
N ALA A 108 9.81 5.79 -2.99
CA ALA A 108 8.98 4.66 -3.39
C ALA A 108 9.28 3.37 -2.61
N GLN A 109 10.38 3.30 -1.84
CA GLN A 109 10.81 2.06 -1.17
C GLN A 109 9.77 1.51 -0.18
N PRO A 110 9.13 2.29 0.71
CA PRO A 110 8.14 1.75 1.64
C PRO A 110 6.93 1.16 0.90
N ILE A 111 6.44 1.86 -0.13
CA ILE A 111 5.33 1.41 -0.96
C ILE A 111 5.72 0.13 -1.70
N ARG A 112 6.91 0.08 -2.29
CA ARG A 112 7.44 -1.11 -2.97
C ARG A 112 7.60 -2.30 -2.03
N ARG A 113 8.06 -2.10 -0.79
CA ARG A 113 8.23 -3.20 0.19
C ARG A 113 6.89 -3.75 0.69
N VAL A 114 5.89 -2.88 0.87
CA VAL A 114 4.56 -3.30 1.35
C VAL A 114 3.73 -3.93 0.23
N PHE A 115 3.66 -3.29 -0.94
CA PHE A 115 2.74 -3.69 -2.01
C PHE A 115 3.41 -4.40 -3.19
N GLY A 116 4.71 -4.16 -3.41
CA GLY A 116 5.46 -4.69 -4.54
C GLY A 116 5.52 -6.23 -4.61
N PRO A 117 5.68 -6.99 -3.51
CA PRO A 117 5.66 -8.45 -3.58
C PRO A 117 4.32 -9.01 -4.07
N ALA A 118 3.21 -8.42 -3.62
CA ALA A 118 1.87 -8.87 -3.99
C ALA A 118 1.55 -8.54 -5.45
N ALA A 119 1.73 -7.27 -5.85
CA ALA A 119 1.33 -6.78 -7.16
C ALA A 119 2.35 -7.08 -8.28
N PHE A 120 3.63 -6.86 -8.02
CA PHE A 120 4.68 -6.78 -9.06
C PHE A 120 5.85 -7.75 -8.86
N ARG A 121 5.70 -8.78 -8.01
CA ARG A 121 6.80 -9.69 -7.63
C ARG A 121 8.12 -8.94 -7.38
N ALA A 122 8.04 -7.75 -6.77
CA ALA A 122 9.16 -6.84 -6.69
C ALA A 122 10.33 -7.47 -5.89
N ARG A 123 11.54 -7.42 -6.45
CA ARG A 123 12.77 -7.87 -5.80
C ARG A 123 13.74 -6.70 -5.68
N GLU A 124 14.30 -6.55 -4.49
CA GLU A 124 15.27 -5.51 -4.16
C GLU A 124 16.57 -6.18 -3.73
N ARG A 125 17.69 -5.79 -4.35
CA ARG A 125 19.02 -6.23 -3.97
C ARG A 125 19.87 -5.02 -3.64
N LEU A 126 20.42 -5.01 -2.42
CA LEU A 126 21.33 -3.98 -1.96
C LEU A 126 22.72 -4.59 -1.84
N ASP A 127 23.67 -4.07 -2.60
CA ASP A 127 25.09 -4.32 -2.44
C ASP A 127 25.69 -3.13 -1.69
N MET A 128 26.07 -3.36 -0.43
CA MET A 128 26.68 -2.36 0.43
C MET A 128 28.14 -2.76 0.70
N PRO A 129 29.12 -2.04 0.13
CA PRO A 129 30.53 -2.33 0.34
C PRO A 129 30.88 -2.30 1.83
N PRO A 130 31.79 -3.18 2.29
CA PRO A 130 32.25 -3.17 3.67
C PRO A 130 33.05 -1.90 3.98
N PRO A 131 33.20 -1.53 5.27
CA PRO A 131 34.02 -0.38 5.67
C PRO A 131 35.45 -0.50 5.10
N GLY A 132 35.92 0.56 4.43
CA GLY A 132 37.23 0.61 3.78
C GLY A 132 37.23 0.26 2.28
N ASP A 133 36.13 -0.26 1.74
CA ASP A 133 35.93 -0.41 0.29
C ASP A 133 35.33 0.89 -0.29
N MET A 134 36.01 1.46 -1.29
CA MET A 134 35.64 2.73 -1.93
C MET A 134 34.63 2.56 -3.08
N ARG A 135 34.20 1.34 -3.38
CA ARG A 135 33.16 1.11 -4.41
C ARG A 135 31.84 1.77 -3.99
N PRO A 136 31.03 2.27 -4.95
CA PRO A 136 29.71 2.80 -4.63
C PRO A 136 28.76 1.67 -4.24
N ALA A 137 27.88 1.92 -3.27
CA ALA A 137 26.74 1.05 -2.99
C ALA A 137 25.82 0.96 -4.21
N ARG A 138 25.29 -0.22 -4.49
CA ARG A 138 24.38 -0.45 -5.62
C ARG A 138 23.05 -0.99 -5.14
N LEU A 139 21.97 -0.35 -5.59
CA LEU A 139 20.61 -0.81 -5.42
C LEU A 139 20.10 -1.29 -6.78
N SER A 140 19.74 -2.57 -6.88
CA SER A 140 19.02 -3.11 -8.04
C SER A 140 17.59 -3.45 -7.67
N ILE A 141 16.67 -3.04 -8.54
CA ILE A 141 15.23 -3.24 -8.35
C ILE A 141 14.70 -3.92 -9.60
N GLU A 142 14.08 -5.08 -9.42
CA GLU A 142 13.42 -5.84 -10.46
C GLU A 142 11.92 -5.87 -10.16
N LEU A 143 11.10 -5.46 -11.14
CA LEU A 143 9.64 -5.52 -11.06
C LEU A 143 9.12 -6.37 -12.22
N THR A 144 8.23 -7.29 -11.90
CA THR A 144 7.58 -8.17 -12.88
C THR A 144 6.08 -8.11 -12.69
N ASP A 145 5.37 -7.57 -13.66
CA ASP A 145 3.92 -7.46 -13.61
C ASP A 145 3.26 -8.84 -13.70
N ARG A 146 2.52 -9.21 -12.64
CA ARG A 146 1.81 -10.49 -12.56
C ARG A 146 0.59 -10.53 -13.48
N ALA A 147 -0.12 -9.41 -13.63
CA ALA A 147 -1.29 -9.31 -14.49
C ALA A 147 -0.86 -9.38 -15.96
N TRP A 148 0.26 -8.73 -16.31
CA TRP A 148 0.81 -8.84 -17.65
C TRP A 148 1.10 -10.29 -18.03
N HIS A 149 1.90 -11.00 -17.22
CA HIS A 149 2.25 -12.39 -17.53
C HIS A 149 1.10 -13.37 -17.35
N GLY A 150 0.17 -13.12 -16.43
CA GLY A 150 -0.95 -14.00 -16.14
C GLY A 150 -2.14 -13.85 -17.09
N ILE A 151 -2.36 -12.65 -17.65
CA ILE A 151 -3.57 -12.32 -18.42
C ILE A 151 -3.21 -11.82 -19.81
N TYR A 152 -2.40 -10.76 -19.91
CA TYR A 152 -2.14 -10.12 -21.19
C TYR A 152 -1.29 -10.98 -22.12
N ALA A 153 -0.16 -11.50 -21.63
CA ALA A 153 0.75 -12.35 -22.40
C ALA A 153 0.08 -13.59 -23.03
N PRO A 154 -0.75 -14.38 -22.31
CA PRO A 154 -1.44 -15.51 -22.94
C PRO A 154 -2.50 -15.05 -23.94
N VAL A 155 -3.21 -13.95 -23.68
CA VAL A 155 -4.19 -13.40 -24.63
C VAL A 155 -3.49 -12.93 -25.91
N THR A 156 -2.40 -12.18 -25.80
CA THR A 156 -1.64 -11.73 -26.98
C THR A 156 -1.13 -12.91 -27.78
N HIS A 157 -0.62 -13.95 -27.12
CA HIS A 157 -0.16 -15.16 -27.79
C HIS A 157 -1.30 -15.95 -28.44
N ALA A 158 -2.48 -15.99 -27.83
CA ALA A 158 -3.67 -16.61 -28.40
C ALA A 158 -4.18 -15.85 -29.63
N VAL A 159 -4.19 -14.51 -29.58
CA VAL A 159 -4.56 -13.66 -30.71
C VAL A 159 -3.57 -13.85 -31.86
N GLU A 160 -2.27 -13.81 -31.59
CA GLU A 160 -1.23 -13.96 -32.60
C GLU A 160 -1.28 -15.35 -33.26
N THR A 161 -1.40 -16.42 -32.47
CA THR A 161 -1.51 -17.78 -33.02
C THR A 161 -2.79 -17.98 -33.82
N THR A 162 -3.91 -17.41 -33.38
CA THR A 162 -5.17 -17.42 -34.14
C THR A 162 -5.05 -16.63 -35.44
N ALA A 163 -4.45 -15.44 -35.38
CA ALA A 163 -4.23 -14.60 -36.55
C ALA A 163 -3.33 -15.29 -37.58
N LEU A 164 -2.24 -15.95 -37.14
CA LEU A 164 -1.37 -16.73 -38.00
C LEU A 164 -2.10 -17.91 -38.66
N LYS A 165 -2.95 -18.63 -37.92
CA LYS A 165 -3.78 -19.69 -38.48
C LYS A 165 -4.79 -19.14 -39.50
N LEU A 166 -5.42 -18.01 -39.19
CA LEU A 166 -6.37 -17.35 -40.10
C LEU A 166 -5.68 -16.79 -41.34
N ASN A 167 -4.43 -16.35 -41.23
CA ASN A 167 -3.66 -15.85 -42.37
C ASN A 167 -3.48 -16.90 -43.47
N ARG A 168 -3.48 -18.19 -43.10
CA ARG A 168 -3.49 -19.29 -44.08
C ARG A 168 -4.72 -19.24 -45.00
N PHE A 169 -5.83 -18.61 -44.58
CA PHE A 169 -7.00 -18.42 -45.43
C PHE A 169 -6.76 -17.47 -46.62
N GLN A 170 -5.76 -16.60 -46.55
CA GLN A 170 -5.45 -15.67 -47.63
C GLN A 170 -4.80 -16.36 -48.84
N PHE A 171 -4.23 -17.56 -48.66
CA PHE A 171 -3.49 -18.29 -49.69
C PHE A 171 -4.25 -19.52 -50.21
N LEU A 172 -5.60 -19.51 -50.16
CA LEU A 172 -6.40 -20.62 -50.69
C LEU A 172 -6.36 -20.68 -52.21
N THR A 173 -6.50 -21.90 -52.74
CA THR A 173 -6.74 -22.09 -54.17
C THR A 173 -8.12 -21.52 -54.56
N ILE A 174 -8.29 -21.11 -55.82
CA ILE A 174 -9.54 -20.52 -56.34
C ILE A 174 -10.76 -21.41 -56.01
N ARG A 175 -10.63 -22.74 -56.16
CA ARG A 175 -11.71 -23.70 -55.87
C ARG A 175 -12.14 -23.67 -54.40
N GLN A 176 -11.18 -23.65 -53.48
CA GLN A 176 -11.47 -23.63 -52.05
C GLN A 176 -12.05 -22.29 -51.62
N TYR A 177 -11.55 -21.18 -52.17
CA TYR A 177 -12.10 -19.85 -51.93
C TYR A 177 -13.57 -19.76 -52.35
N LEU A 178 -13.91 -20.19 -53.58
CA LEU A 178 -15.29 -20.21 -54.07
C LEU A 178 -16.20 -21.08 -53.20
N SER A 179 -15.69 -22.21 -52.70
CA SER A 179 -16.45 -23.10 -51.80
C SER A 179 -16.77 -22.41 -50.47
N VAL A 180 -15.80 -21.72 -49.86
CA VAL A 180 -16.00 -20.95 -48.62
C VAL A 180 -17.04 -19.85 -48.81
N VAL A 181 -16.97 -19.10 -49.92
CA VAL A 181 -17.94 -18.04 -50.24
C VAL A 181 -19.34 -18.60 -50.44
N PHE A 182 -19.49 -19.72 -51.17
CA PHE A 182 -20.79 -20.39 -51.36
C PHE A 182 -21.41 -20.84 -50.02
N VAL A 183 -20.62 -21.48 -49.15
CA VAL A 183 -21.09 -21.90 -47.82
C VAL A 183 -21.46 -20.71 -46.95
N ALA A 184 -20.67 -19.63 -46.97
CA ALA A 184 -20.99 -18.41 -46.24
C ALA A 184 -22.31 -17.78 -46.71
N LEU A 185 -22.56 -17.75 -48.03
CA LEU A 185 -23.81 -17.27 -48.63
C LEU A 185 -25.01 -18.10 -48.20
N VAL A 186 -24.93 -19.43 -48.31
CA VAL A 186 -26.00 -20.35 -47.87
C VAL A 186 -26.26 -20.19 -46.37
N GLY A 187 -25.20 -20.14 -45.56
CA GLY A 187 -25.32 -19.95 -44.11
C GLY A 187 -25.99 -18.63 -43.75
N LEU A 188 -25.62 -17.54 -44.43
CA LEU A 188 -26.26 -16.22 -44.23
C LEU A 188 -27.74 -16.27 -44.61
N LEU A 189 -28.08 -16.93 -45.73
CA LEU A 189 -29.47 -17.10 -46.16
C LEU A 189 -30.30 -17.89 -45.14
N VAL A 190 -29.73 -18.95 -44.57
CA VAL A 190 -30.37 -19.75 -43.51
C VAL A 190 -30.59 -18.93 -42.25
N VAL A 191 -29.60 -18.14 -41.82
CA VAL A 191 -29.74 -17.24 -40.66
C VAL A 191 -30.90 -16.27 -40.88
N VAL A 192 -30.98 -15.65 -42.06
CA VAL A 192 -32.08 -14.75 -42.41
C VAL A 192 -33.42 -15.49 -42.42
N ALA A 193 -33.49 -16.68 -43.00
CA ALA A 193 -34.72 -17.46 -43.09
C ALA A 193 -35.22 -17.98 -41.72
N ILE A 194 -34.33 -18.18 -40.75
CA ILE A 194 -34.69 -18.59 -39.38
C ILE A 194 -35.10 -17.39 -38.51
N TRP A 195 -34.56 -16.20 -38.80
CA TRP A 195 -34.85 -14.97 -38.07
C TRP A 195 -36.05 -14.17 -38.62
N GLN A 196 -36.64 -14.61 -39.73
CA GLN A 196 -37.94 -14.15 -40.23
C GLN A 196 -39.06 -15.05 -39.70
#